data_AF-A0A945AHL8-F1
#
_entry.id   AF-A0A945AHL8-F1
#
_cell.length_a   1.000
_cell.length_b   1.000
_cell.length_c   1.000
_cell.angle_alpha   90.00
_cell.angle_beta   90.00
_cell.angle_gamma   90.00
#
_symmetry.space_group_name_H-M   'P 1'
#
loop_
_entity.id
_entity.type
_entity.pdbx_description
1 polymer ?
#
loop_
_entity_poly.entity_id
_entity_poly.type
_entity_poly.pdbx_seq_one_letter_code
_entity_poly.pdbx_strand_id
1 'polypeptide(L)'
;MFQKIFGWVLGGVLMVSFTTVGAIQKPDETAAKRGEWGFGPTMGEVVSVTPPGFVWRPQAGATSYGMQVAKDSNFKHVTYAADNLEFFAHAPPQTIAQGDWFWRFRYSDGQDWSAWSSVRSFTVPDGAKEMPVPLKADLMARIPKSHPRLFVRPEWVADYRARIAGDLKPHYERLVLECDKWVAEPPSTVEPALYDEGMKRGSDPWRKLWWGNRRYTQKVMNAAATLAFTYILDGNEQYAQLAKDLLMACAEWDPKGATGYDYNDEAGMPYNYYFSRTYTFLYDRLSEEERTRCQNIMRVRGQEMYAHLNPRHLWKPYSSHSNRAWHFLGEVGIAFLGEILE
;
A
#
# COMPACT_ATOMS: atom_id res chain seq x y z
N MET A 1 -15.90 68.35 -64.81
CA MET A 1 -16.51 67.07 -64.39
C MET A 1 -15.56 66.44 -63.38
N PHE A 2 -15.91 66.52 -62.10
CA PHE A 2 -15.09 66.09 -60.96
C PHE A 2 -15.04 64.55 -60.88
N GLN A 3 -13.84 63.97 -60.71
CA GLN A 3 -13.71 62.60 -60.22
C GLN A 3 -12.71 62.59 -59.06
N LYS A 4 -13.24 62.36 -57.85
CA LYS A 4 -12.51 62.26 -56.59
C LYS A 4 -11.88 60.88 -56.47
N ILE A 5 -10.58 60.83 -56.17
CA ILE A 5 -9.89 59.61 -55.75
C ILE A 5 -9.91 59.59 -54.21
N PHE A 6 -10.56 58.57 -53.63
CA PHE A 6 -10.61 58.33 -52.19
C PHE A 6 -9.40 57.48 -51.79
N GLY A 7 -8.46 58.06 -51.04
CA GLY A 7 -7.39 57.32 -50.38
C GLY A 7 -7.88 56.78 -49.04
N TRP A 8 -7.87 55.45 -48.87
CA TRP A 8 -8.15 54.80 -47.60
C TRP A 8 -6.86 54.69 -46.79
N VAL A 9 -6.80 55.38 -45.65
CA VAL A 9 -5.76 55.20 -44.64
C VAL A 9 -6.26 54.14 -43.65
N LEU A 10 -5.69 52.94 -43.68
CA LEU A 10 -5.90 51.93 -42.64
C LEU A 10 -5.14 52.37 -41.36
N GLY A 11 -5.88 52.83 -40.36
CA GLY A 11 -5.36 52.97 -39.00
C GLY A 11 -5.33 51.60 -38.31
N GLY A 12 -4.15 51.00 -38.20
CA GLY A 12 -3.94 49.79 -37.41
C GLY A 12 -3.96 50.13 -35.92
N VAL A 13 -4.99 49.68 -35.21
CA VAL A 13 -5.01 49.67 -33.73
C VAL A 13 -4.15 48.50 -33.27
N LEU A 14 -2.98 48.80 -32.70
CA LEU A 14 -2.17 47.80 -31.99
C LEU A 14 -2.92 47.39 -30.71
N MET A 15 -3.60 46.24 -30.73
CA MET A 15 -4.00 45.57 -29.49
C MET A 15 -2.75 44.97 -28.85
N VAL A 16 -2.26 45.64 -27.81
CA VAL A 16 -1.28 45.05 -26.89
C VAL A 16 -2.04 44.06 -26.01
N SER A 17 -2.01 42.78 -26.39
CA SER A 17 -2.46 41.70 -25.52
C SER A 17 -1.50 41.59 -24.35
N PHE A 18 -1.90 42.11 -23.18
CA PHE A 18 -1.24 41.77 -21.93
C PHE A 18 -1.54 40.31 -21.62
N THR A 19 -0.55 39.44 -21.79
CA THR A 19 -0.57 38.12 -21.17
C THR A 19 -0.52 38.33 -19.66
N THR A 20 -1.64 38.13 -18.99
CA THR A 20 -1.66 38.06 -17.52
C THR A 20 -0.82 36.85 -17.14
N VAL A 21 0.41 37.08 -16.68
CA VAL A 21 1.20 36.05 -15.99
C VAL A 21 0.38 35.63 -14.78
N GLY A 22 -0.22 34.44 -14.83
CA GLY A 22 -0.98 33.88 -13.72
C GLY A 22 -0.10 33.87 -12.46
N ALA A 23 -0.68 34.22 -11.31
CA ALA A 23 0.04 34.18 -10.06
C ALA A 23 0.57 32.76 -9.81
N ILE A 24 1.88 32.63 -9.58
CA ILE A 24 2.50 31.33 -9.28
C ILE A 24 1.83 30.78 -8.01
N GLN A 25 1.29 29.56 -8.11
CA GLN A 25 0.63 28.88 -7.00
C GLN A 25 1.61 28.70 -5.84
N LYS A 26 1.14 28.80 -4.59
CA LYS A 26 1.95 28.57 -3.40
C LYS A 26 1.42 27.34 -2.66
N PRO A 27 2.30 26.49 -2.07
CA PRO A 27 1.86 25.38 -1.23
C PRO A 27 0.97 25.83 -0.06
N ASP A 28 -0.11 25.07 0.21
CA ASP A 28 -0.84 25.12 1.47
C ASP A 28 0.07 24.58 2.58
N GLU A 29 0.43 25.46 3.52
CA GLU A 29 1.28 25.13 4.67
C GLU A 29 0.52 25.21 6.00
N THR A 30 -0.82 25.15 5.97
CA THR A 30 -1.61 25.18 7.19
C THR A 30 -1.27 24.03 8.13
N ALA A 31 -1.23 24.33 9.43
CA ALA A 31 -0.87 23.37 10.46
C ALA A 31 -1.76 22.11 10.43
N ALA A 32 -1.18 20.98 10.81
CA ALA A 32 -1.91 19.73 10.93
C ALA A 32 -3.01 19.84 11.99
N LYS A 33 -4.13 19.18 11.70
CA LYS A 33 -5.27 19.02 12.62
C LYS A 33 -5.13 17.74 13.42
N ARG A 34 -5.99 17.56 14.43
CA ARG A 34 -6.08 16.30 15.19
C ARG A 34 -6.23 15.11 14.23
N GLY A 35 -5.35 14.13 14.38
CA GLY A 35 -5.34 12.92 13.55
C GLY A 35 -4.56 13.06 12.24
N GLU A 36 -3.90 14.19 12.00
CA GLU A 36 -2.97 14.40 10.88
C GLU A 36 -1.52 14.34 11.38
N TRP A 37 -0.60 13.86 10.53
CA TRP A 37 0.81 13.67 10.89
C TRP A 37 1.54 14.99 11.11
N GLY A 38 1.33 15.95 10.20
CA GLY A 38 2.09 17.21 10.19
C GLY A 38 3.35 17.13 9.33
N PHE A 39 4.11 18.22 9.34
CA PHE A 39 5.37 18.31 8.61
C PHE A 39 6.44 17.51 9.35
N GLY A 40 7.19 16.68 8.63
CA GLY A 40 8.32 15.93 9.14
C GLY A 40 9.52 16.08 8.21
N PRO A 41 10.75 16.32 8.71
CA PRO A 41 11.04 16.81 10.06
C PRO A 41 10.36 18.16 10.35
N THR A 42 9.93 18.36 11.58
CA THR A 42 9.43 19.65 12.10
C THR A 42 10.55 20.69 12.17
N MET A 43 10.19 21.98 12.28
CA MET A 43 11.16 23.06 12.33
C MET A 43 12.08 22.94 13.56
N GLY A 44 13.39 22.79 13.32
CA GLY A 44 14.41 22.63 14.35
C GLY A 44 14.48 21.24 14.98
N GLU A 45 13.85 20.23 14.36
CA GLU A 45 13.87 18.86 14.89
C GLU A 45 15.27 18.26 14.88
N VAL A 46 15.67 17.64 16.00
CA VAL A 46 16.85 16.77 16.05
C VAL A 46 16.38 15.35 15.77
N VAL A 47 16.73 14.82 14.61
CA VAL A 47 16.23 13.51 14.15
C VAL A 47 17.01 12.36 14.77
N SER A 48 16.36 11.22 15.00
CA SER A 48 17.00 10.02 15.58
C SER A 48 17.57 9.06 14.53
N VAL A 49 17.18 9.22 13.27
CA VAL A 49 17.61 8.39 12.13
C VAL A 49 18.06 9.26 10.96
N THR A 50 18.97 8.72 10.14
CA THR A 50 19.42 9.36 8.90
C THR A 50 19.32 8.40 7.71
N PRO A 51 18.68 8.80 6.60
CA PRO A 51 17.92 10.04 6.44
C PRO A 51 16.60 9.99 7.25
N PRO A 52 16.04 11.14 7.65
CA PRO A 52 14.70 11.17 8.20
C PRO A 52 13.65 10.92 7.11
N GLY A 53 12.45 10.52 7.52
CA GLY A 53 11.28 10.54 6.66
C GLY A 53 10.76 11.98 6.50
N PHE A 54 10.60 12.42 5.26
CA PHE A 54 10.01 13.71 4.93
C PHE A 54 8.51 13.54 4.71
N VAL A 55 7.69 14.37 5.33
CA VAL A 55 6.23 14.41 5.15
C VAL A 55 5.80 15.86 5.08
N TRP A 56 4.93 16.18 4.14
CA TRP A 56 4.34 17.51 4.01
C TRP A 56 2.84 17.44 3.76
N ARG A 57 2.19 18.60 3.85
CA ARG A 57 0.74 18.71 3.67
C ARG A 57 0.35 18.33 2.24
N PRO A 58 -0.63 17.43 2.03
CA PRO A 58 -1.18 17.12 0.71
C PRO A 58 -1.75 18.38 0.05
N GLN A 59 -1.50 18.55 -1.24
CA GLN A 59 -1.90 19.72 -2.02
C GLN A 59 -3.10 19.37 -2.91
N ALA A 60 -4.12 20.23 -2.93
CA ALA A 60 -5.30 20.00 -3.74
C ALA A 60 -4.94 20.05 -5.24
N GLY A 61 -5.33 19.03 -5.99
CA GLY A 61 -5.03 18.93 -7.43
C GLY A 61 -3.59 18.54 -7.78
N ALA A 62 -2.73 18.28 -6.79
CA ALA A 62 -1.36 17.87 -7.07
C ALA A 62 -1.30 16.46 -7.69
N THR A 63 -0.53 16.34 -8.77
CA THR A 63 -0.23 15.09 -9.46
C THR A 63 1.17 14.57 -9.10
N SER A 64 2.07 15.45 -8.68
CA SER A 64 3.41 15.09 -8.21
C SER A 64 4.01 16.16 -7.30
N TYR A 65 5.12 15.81 -6.65
CA TYR A 65 5.87 16.67 -5.74
C TYR A 65 7.36 16.69 -6.07
N GLY A 66 8.02 17.74 -5.62
CA GLY A 66 9.47 17.85 -5.60
C GLY A 66 9.94 18.35 -4.25
N MET A 67 11.09 17.87 -3.79
CA MET A 67 11.70 18.29 -2.53
C MET A 67 13.21 18.47 -2.66
N GLN A 68 13.77 19.32 -1.80
CA GLN A 68 15.21 19.55 -1.69
C GLN A 68 15.64 19.53 -0.23
N VAL A 69 16.86 19.04 0.00
CA VAL A 69 17.63 19.20 1.24
C VAL A 69 18.94 19.90 0.91
N ALA A 70 19.31 20.90 1.70
CA ALA A 70 20.48 21.74 1.47
C ALA A 70 21.23 22.07 2.76
N LYS A 71 22.51 22.43 2.62
CA LYS A 71 23.35 22.92 3.73
C LYS A 71 23.07 24.37 4.13
N ASP A 72 22.43 25.15 3.27
CA ASP A 72 22.08 26.54 3.54
C ASP A 72 20.60 26.83 3.25
N SER A 73 20.04 27.80 3.98
CA SER A 73 18.62 28.17 3.89
C SER A 73 18.20 28.79 2.56
N ASN A 74 19.18 29.22 1.75
CA ASN A 74 18.93 29.83 0.43
C ASN A 74 19.07 28.80 -0.70
N PHE A 75 19.34 27.53 -0.37
CA PHE A 75 19.45 26.41 -1.29
C PHE A 75 20.52 26.65 -2.37
N LYS A 76 21.64 27.30 -2.01
CA LYS A 76 22.82 27.41 -2.89
C LYS A 76 23.61 26.10 -2.94
N HIS A 77 23.57 25.30 -1.88
CA HIS A 77 24.24 24.01 -1.75
C HIS A 77 23.22 22.91 -1.46
N VAL A 78 22.46 22.52 -2.49
CA VAL A 78 21.54 21.38 -2.44
C VAL A 78 22.35 20.09 -2.43
N THR A 79 22.14 19.25 -1.43
CA THR A 79 22.82 17.94 -1.30
C THR A 79 21.92 16.78 -1.66
N TYR A 80 20.60 17.00 -1.63
CA TYR A 80 19.62 16.02 -2.07
C TYR A 80 18.45 16.71 -2.75
N ALA A 81 17.99 16.14 -3.86
CA ALA A 81 16.77 16.55 -4.54
C ALA A 81 16.03 15.31 -5.03
N ALA A 82 14.71 15.39 -5.03
CA ALA A 82 13.84 14.42 -5.66
C ALA A 82 12.67 15.16 -6.30
N ASP A 83 12.37 14.83 -7.55
CA ASP A 83 11.23 15.36 -8.30
C ASP A 83 10.33 14.19 -8.73
N ASN A 84 9.13 14.51 -9.23
CA ASN A 84 8.12 13.53 -9.68
C ASN A 84 7.74 12.51 -8.60
N LEU A 85 7.76 12.93 -7.33
CA LEU A 85 7.30 12.12 -6.21
C LEU A 85 5.77 12.01 -6.27
N GLU A 86 5.25 10.78 -6.28
CA GLU A 86 3.82 10.51 -6.29
C GLU A 86 3.14 10.95 -4.99
N PHE A 87 3.82 10.76 -3.86
CA PHE A 87 3.26 10.97 -2.54
C PHE A 87 3.82 12.21 -1.86
N PHE A 88 3.07 12.72 -0.89
CA PHE A 88 3.48 13.80 0.02
C PHE A 88 4.31 13.29 1.21
N ALA A 89 4.92 12.12 1.06
CA ALA A 89 5.83 11.51 2.01
C ALA A 89 6.99 10.85 1.23
N HIS A 90 8.21 11.01 1.72
CA HIS A 90 9.41 10.53 1.05
C HIS A 90 10.53 10.19 2.03
N ALA A 91 11.16 9.04 1.86
CA ALA A 91 12.34 8.64 2.61
C ALA A 91 13.51 8.50 1.63
N PRO A 92 14.59 9.30 1.75
CA PRO A 92 15.71 9.23 0.83
C PRO A 92 16.41 7.86 0.84
N PRO A 93 17.00 7.44 -0.30
CA PRO A 93 17.75 6.19 -0.40
C PRO A 93 19.20 6.31 0.06
N GLN A 94 19.61 7.48 0.56
CA GLN A 94 20.97 7.77 0.99
C GLN A 94 20.96 8.51 2.32
N THR A 95 21.96 8.24 3.14
CA THR A 95 22.17 8.90 4.43
C THR A 95 22.48 10.37 4.24
N ILE A 96 22.01 11.19 5.19
CA ILE A 96 22.34 12.61 5.29
C ILE A 96 23.41 12.75 6.39
N ALA A 97 24.55 13.37 6.07
CA ALA A 97 25.65 13.53 7.01
C ALA A 97 25.25 14.35 8.25
N GLN A 98 26.01 14.22 9.34
CA GLN A 98 25.82 15.01 10.55
C GLN A 98 25.78 16.53 10.26
N GLY A 99 24.98 17.24 11.06
CA GLY A 99 24.93 18.70 11.12
C GLY A 99 23.54 19.27 10.87
N ASP A 100 23.50 20.57 10.61
CA ASP A 100 22.26 21.30 10.35
C ASP A 100 21.93 21.29 8.85
N TRP A 101 20.64 21.18 8.57
CA TRP A 101 20.10 21.01 7.23
C TRP A 101 18.82 21.81 7.06
N PHE A 102 18.55 22.18 5.81
CA PHE A 102 17.36 22.90 5.41
C PHE A 102 16.61 22.10 4.35
N TRP A 103 15.29 22.10 4.41
CA TRP A 103 14.47 21.43 3.42
C TRP A 103 13.25 22.26 3.02
N ARG A 104 12.78 22.02 1.79
CA ARG A 104 11.58 22.63 1.21
C ARG A 104 10.95 21.67 0.19
N PHE A 105 9.67 21.88 -0.10
CA PHE A 105 8.94 21.11 -1.11
C PHE A 105 8.17 22.03 -2.06
N ARG A 106 7.71 21.48 -3.17
CA ARG A 106 6.79 22.09 -4.14
C ARG A 106 5.89 21.00 -4.72
N TYR A 107 4.82 21.38 -5.39
CA TYR A 107 3.95 20.43 -6.09
C TYR A 107 3.72 20.86 -7.53
N SER A 108 3.26 19.93 -8.36
CA SER A 108 2.74 20.21 -9.69
C SER A 108 1.30 19.72 -9.80
N ASP A 109 0.47 20.48 -10.52
CA ASP A 109 -0.90 20.10 -10.90
C ASP A 109 -0.95 19.37 -12.26
N GLY A 110 0.22 19.02 -12.82
CA GLY A 110 0.36 18.40 -14.14
C GLY A 110 0.56 19.40 -15.28
N GLN A 111 0.41 20.70 -15.04
CA GLN A 111 0.73 21.75 -16.00
C GLN A 111 1.98 22.51 -15.57
N ASP A 112 1.94 23.07 -14.36
CA ASP A 112 2.99 23.93 -13.82
C ASP A 112 3.48 23.43 -12.47
N TRP A 113 4.67 23.91 -12.09
CA TRP A 113 5.18 23.76 -10.73
C TRP A 113 4.78 24.96 -9.87
N SER A 114 4.35 24.71 -8.63
CA SER A 114 4.17 25.74 -7.63
C SER A 114 5.49 26.43 -7.29
N ALA A 115 5.40 27.58 -6.62
CA ALA A 115 6.51 28.11 -5.85
C ALA A 115 6.97 27.09 -4.81
N TRP A 116 8.21 27.23 -4.34
CA TRP A 116 8.69 26.47 -3.19
C TRP A 116 7.95 26.86 -1.90
N SER A 117 7.80 25.88 -1.01
CA SER A 117 7.29 26.06 0.34
C SER A 117 8.20 26.96 1.19
N SER A 118 7.72 27.32 2.38
CA SER A 118 8.59 27.86 3.42
C SER A 118 9.72 26.87 3.75
N VAL A 119 10.88 27.41 4.10
CA VAL A 119 12.07 26.64 4.47
C VAL A 119 11.94 26.13 5.90
N ARG A 120 12.22 24.84 6.11
CA ARG A 120 12.30 24.20 7.43
C ARG A 120 13.71 23.72 7.68
N SER A 121 14.14 23.70 8.94
CA SER A 121 15.44 23.17 9.34
C SER A 121 15.31 21.92 10.21
N PHE A 122 16.34 21.08 10.21
CA PHE A 122 16.50 19.94 11.11
C PHE A 122 17.99 19.67 11.35
N THR A 123 18.31 18.92 12.39
CA THR A 123 19.68 18.56 12.76
C THR A 123 19.81 17.04 12.76
N VAL A 124 20.83 16.53 12.06
CA VAL A 124 21.28 15.14 12.17
C VAL A 124 22.38 15.12 13.24
N PRO A 125 22.13 14.56 14.44
CA PRO A 125 23.15 14.49 15.49
C PRO A 125 24.23 13.46 15.15
N ASP A 126 25.36 13.54 15.86
CA ASP A 126 26.31 12.44 15.89
C ASP A 126 25.61 11.17 16.43
N GLY A 127 25.93 10.01 15.85
CA GLY A 127 25.31 8.73 16.21
C GLY A 127 23.85 8.54 15.77
N ALA A 128 23.29 9.40 14.90
CA ALA A 128 21.98 9.14 14.28
C ALA A 128 21.99 7.80 13.54
N LYS A 129 20.96 6.96 13.73
CA LYS A 129 20.95 5.62 13.15
C LYS A 129 20.76 5.67 11.63
N GLU A 130 21.68 5.09 10.88
CA GLU A 130 21.56 4.98 9.44
C GLU A 130 20.44 4.01 9.04
N MET A 131 19.42 4.54 8.35
CA MET A 131 18.22 3.81 7.91
C MET A 131 17.77 4.25 6.49
N PRO A 132 18.65 4.25 5.47
CA PRO A 132 18.25 4.60 4.11
C PRO A 132 17.21 3.60 3.57
N VAL A 133 16.19 4.11 2.89
CA VAL A 133 15.16 3.27 2.27
C VAL A 133 15.64 2.82 0.88
N PRO A 134 15.81 1.52 0.61
CA PRO A 134 16.25 1.05 -0.70
C PRO A 134 15.31 1.51 -1.82
N LEU A 135 15.85 1.65 -3.04
CA LEU A 135 15.05 2.04 -4.19
C LEU A 135 13.92 1.02 -4.45
N LYS A 136 12.77 1.48 -4.93
CA LYS A 136 11.63 0.61 -5.30
C LYS A 136 12.08 -0.51 -6.22
N ALA A 137 12.90 -0.21 -7.23
CA ALA A 137 13.43 -1.20 -8.17
C ALA A 137 14.23 -2.31 -7.45
N ASP A 138 15.08 -1.95 -6.49
CA ASP A 138 15.88 -2.92 -5.73
C ASP A 138 15.00 -3.81 -4.85
N LEU A 139 13.99 -3.23 -4.21
CA LEU A 139 13.03 -4.00 -3.41
C LEU A 139 12.24 -4.99 -4.27
N MET A 140 11.75 -4.54 -5.43
CA MET A 140 11.02 -5.39 -6.38
C MET A 140 11.90 -6.50 -6.98
N ALA A 141 13.19 -6.22 -7.20
CA ALA A 141 14.14 -7.22 -7.69
C ALA A 141 14.45 -8.32 -6.66
N ARG A 142 14.30 -8.06 -5.36
CA ARG A 142 14.52 -9.04 -4.27
C ARG A 142 13.36 -10.03 -4.10
N ILE A 143 12.18 -9.73 -4.65
CA ILE A 143 11.01 -10.60 -4.57
C ILE A 143 11.16 -11.73 -5.62
N PRO A 144 11.12 -13.01 -5.19
CA PRO A 144 11.23 -14.14 -6.12
C PRO A 144 10.17 -14.11 -7.22
N LYS A 145 10.58 -14.50 -8.44
CA LYS A 145 9.65 -14.64 -9.57
C LYS A 145 8.75 -15.86 -9.45
N SER A 146 9.24 -16.93 -8.79
CA SER A 146 8.44 -18.10 -8.43
C SER A 146 7.80 -17.94 -7.05
N HIS A 147 6.90 -18.86 -6.73
CA HIS A 147 6.24 -18.98 -5.44
C HIS A 147 6.90 -20.08 -4.60
N PRO A 148 6.80 -20.02 -3.25
CA PRO A 148 6.09 -19.03 -2.45
C PRO A 148 6.79 -17.68 -2.31
N ARG A 149 6.03 -16.60 -2.02
CA ARG A 149 6.55 -15.23 -1.84
C ARG A 149 6.30 -14.66 -0.43
N LEU A 150 5.49 -15.32 0.40
CA LEU A 150 5.15 -14.88 1.75
C LEU A 150 5.74 -15.84 2.79
N PHE A 151 6.43 -15.28 3.80
CA PHE A 151 7.11 -15.96 4.92
C PHE A 151 8.28 -16.89 4.54
N VAL A 152 8.13 -17.68 3.49
CA VAL A 152 9.12 -18.63 2.99
C VAL A 152 9.47 -18.26 1.54
N ARG A 153 10.76 -18.32 1.21
CA ARG A 153 11.25 -18.13 -0.15
C ARG A 153 11.33 -19.48 -0.89
N PRO A 154 11.19 -19.51 -2.22
CA PRO A 154 11.22 -20.77 -2.98
C PRO A 154 12.50 -21.58 -2.75
N GLU A 155 13.65 -20.90 -2.69
CA GLU A 155 14.96 -21.51 -2.46
C GLU A 155 15.13 -22.11 -1.06
N TRP A 156 14.27 -21.77 -0.09
CA TRP A 156 14.35 -22.29 1.27
C TRP A 156 13.47 -23.52 1.50
N VAL A 157 12.53 -23.83 0.60
CA VAL A 157 11.55 -24.90 0.81
C VAL A 157 12.25 -26.23 1.07
N ALA A 158 13.25 -26.60 0.28
CA ALA A 158 13.99 -27.86 0.45
C ALA A 158 14.69 -27.98 1.82
N ASP A 159 15.25 -26.88 2.34
CA ASP A 159 15.86 -26.84 3.69
C ASP A 159 14.80 -27.06 4.77
N TYR A 160 13.68 -26.35 4.69
CA TYR A 160 12.58 -26.52 5.63
C TYR A 160 12.05 -27.96 5.64
N ARG A 161 11.89 -28.60 4.47
CA ARG A 161 11.49 -30.01 4.35
C ARG A 161 12.46 -30.94 5.07
N ALA A 162 13.77 -30.71 4.99
CA ALA A 162 14.74 -31.53 5.71
C ALA A 162 14.67 -31.33 7.23
N ARG A 163 14.35 -30.12 7.67
CA ARG A 163 14.35 -29.72 9.09
C ARG A 163 13.11 -30.11 9.88
N ILE A 164 12.00 -30.45 9.22
CA ILE A 164 10.79 -30.93 9.94
C ILE A 164 11.01 -32.27 10.65
N ALA A 165 12.01 -33.05 10.24
CA ALA A 165 12.42 -34.26 10.95
C ALA A 165 13.39 -33.97 12.11
N GLY A 166 13.95 -32.76 12.17
CA GLY A 166 14.97 -32.34 13.12
C GLY A 166 14.50 -31.21 14.03
N ASP A 167 15.15 -30.06 13.96
CA ASP A 167 14.95 -28.94 14.88
C ASP A 167 13.55 -28.32 14.79
N LEU A 168 12.87 -28.44 13.65
CA LEU A 168 11.51 -27.92 13.46
C LEU A 168 10.42 -28.95 13.80
N LYS A 169 10.76 -30.18 14.19
CA LYS A 169 9.80 -31.25 14.44
C LYS A 169 8.65 -30.86 15.39
N PRO A 170 8.88 -30.22 16.56
CA PRO A 170 7.78 -29.84 17.45
C PRO A 170 6.85 -28.78 16.86
N HIS A 171 7.34 -27.94 15.94
CA HIS A 171 6.51 -26.96 15.23
C HIS A 171 5.70 -27.63 14.13
N TYR A 172 6.33 -28.51 13.36
CA TYR A 172 5.68 -29.29 12.32
C TYR A 172 4.57 -30.19 12.89
N GLU A 173 4.82 -30.92 13.98
CA GLU A 173 3.82 -31.79 14.60
C GLU A 173 2.56 -31.02 15.06
N ARG A 174 2.71 -29.75 15.50
CA ARG A 174 1.56 -28.89 15.82
C ARG A 174 0.76 -28.51 14.58
N LEU A 175 1.43 -28.23 13.47
CA LEU A 175 0.78 -27.97 12.19
C LEU A 175 0.00 -29.19 11.71
N VAL A 176 0.60 -30.38 11.77
CA VAL A 176 -0.06 -31.65 11.42
C VAL A 176 -1.32 -31.86 12.28
N LEU A 177 -1.22 -31.67 13.60
CA LEU A 177 -2.38 -31.78 14.51
C LEU A 177 -3.51 -30.79 14.18
N GLU A 178 -3.19 -29.59 13.68
CA GLU A 178 -4.20 -28.63 13.22
C GLU A 178 -4.79 -29.02 11.86
N CYS A 179 -3.95 -29.43 10.91
CA CYS A 179 -4.37 -29.89 9.60
C CYS A 179 -5.28 -31.12 9.67
N ASP A 180 -4.94 -32.10 10.51
CA ASP A 180 -5.75 -33.31 10.69
C ASP A 180 -7.15 -33.00 11.23
N LYS A 181 -7.29 -31.97 12.09
CA LYS A 181 -8.61 -31.50 12.54
C LYS A 181 -9.43 -30.92 11.39
N TRP A 182 -8.80 -30.15 10.50
CA TRP A 182 -9.49 -29.60 9.33
C TRP A 182 -9.82 -30.64 8.28
N VAL A 183 -8.98 -31.67 8.12
CA VAL A 183 -9.30 -32.81 7.27
C VAL A 183 -10.49 -33.61 7.82
N ALA A 184 -10.52 -33.84 9.14
CA ALA A 184 -11.61 -34.56 9.78
C ALA A 184 -12.93 -33.77 9.77
N GLU A 185 -12.86 -32.45 9.97
CA GLU A 185 -14.02 -31.56 9.98
C GLU A 185 -13.72 -30.28 9.17
N PRO A 186 -13.86 -30.33 7.83
CA PRO A 186 -13.64 -29.16 6.99
C PRO A 186 -14.53 -27.98 7.38
N PRO A 187 -14.00 -26.75 7.45
CA PRO A 187 -14.83 -25.58 7.70
C PRO A 187 -15.83 -25.37 6.56
N SER A 188 -17.04 -24.93 6.91
CA SER A 188 -18.03 -24.51 5.93
C SER A 188 -17.50 -23.40 5.02
N THR A 189 -17.82 -23.49 3.73
CA THR A 189 -17.47 -22.52 2.69
C THR A 189 -18.68 -21.75 2.19
N VAL A 190 -19.86 -21.92 2.81
CA VAL A 190 -21.04 -21.08 2.55
C VAL A 190 -20.66 -19.62 2.76
N GLU A 191 -21.03 -18.76 1.82
CA GLU A 191 -20.71 -17.34 1.90
C GLU A 191 -21.33 -16.69 3.15
N PRO A 192 -20.59 -15.84 3.90
CA PRO A 192 -21.14 -15.16 5.06
C PRO A 192 -22.33 -14.27 4.71
N ALA A 193 -23.30 -14.20 5.62
CA ALA A 193 -24.52 -13.42 5.40
C ALA A 193 -24.28 -11.91 5.46
N LEU A 194 -25.05 -11.17 4.67
CA LEU A 194 -25.19 -9.72 4.76
C LEU A 194 -25.98 -9.34 6.02
N TYR A 195 -25.78 -8.12 6.51
CA TYR A 195 -26.62 -7.47 7.50
C TYR A 195 -28.06 -7.35 7.01
N ASP A 196 -29.02 -7.60 7.90
CA ASP A 196 -30.44 -7.39 7.63
C ASP A 196 -30.74 -5.93 7.23
N GLU A 197 -31.78 -5.75 6.40
CA GLU A 197 -32.24 -4.43 6.00
C GLU A 197 -32.61 -3.57 7.21
N GLY A 198 -32.16 -2.32 7.24
CA GLY A 198 -32.40 -1.39 8.35
C GLY A 198 -31.59 -1.68 9.62
N MET A 199 -30.67 -2.67 9.61
CA MET A 199 -29.84 -2.97 10.76
C MET A 199 -28.98 -1.77 11.18
N LYS A 200 -29.15 -1.32 12.43
CA LYS A 200 -28.41 -0.18 12.97
C LYS A 200 -26.96 -0.55 13.26
N ARG A 201 -26.01 0.17 12.67
CA ARG A 201 -24.57 0.05 12.97
C ARG A 201 -24.30 0.22 14.47
N GLY A 202 -23.54 -0.71 15.04
CA GLY A 202 -23.22 -0.71 16.47
C GLY A 202 -24.33 -1.25 17.39
N SER A 203 -25.44 -1.75 16.84
CA SER A 203 -26.40 -2.56 17.62
C SER A 203 -25.81 -3.95 17.93
N ASP A 204 -26.39 -4.66 18.89
CA ASP A 204 -25.95 -6.01 19.23
C ASP A 204 -26.13 -7.02 18.10
N PRO A 205 -27.24 -7.03 17.33
CA PRO A 205 -27.35 -7.84 16.12
C PRO A 205 -26.24 -7.55 15.11
N TRP A 206 -25.92 -6.26 14.90
CA TRP A 206 -24.83 -5.85 14.02
C TRP A 206 -23.47 -6.36 14.51
N ARG A 207 -23.14 -6.18 15.80
CA ARG A 207 -21.86 -6.65 16.36
C ARG A 207 -21.74 -8.17 16.26
N LYS A 208 -22.84 -8.90 16.50
CA LYS A 208 -22.88 -10.35 16.40
C LYS A 208 -22.55 -10.82 14.98
N LEU A 209 -23.13 -10.18 13.97
CA LEU A 209 -22.90 -10.53 12.58
C LEU A 209 -21.55 -10.02 12.05
N TRP A 210 -21.17 -8.78 12.37
CA TRP A 210 -19.87 -8.19 12.04
C TRP A 210 -18.70 -9.03 12.57
N TRP A 211 -18.72 -9.37 13.87
CA TRP A 211 -17.69 -10.21 14.48
C TRP A 211 -17.85 -11.70 14.12
N GLY A 212 -19.08 -12.15 13.88
CA GLY A 212 -19.39 -13.48 13.38
C GLY A 212 -18.72 -13.74 12.03
N ASN A 213 -18.93 -12.84 11.06
CA ASN A 213 -18.33 -12.90 9.74
C ASN A 213 -16.80 -12.85 9.82
N ARG A 214 -16.22 -12.00 10.66
CA ARG A 214 -14.77 -12.02 10.94
C ARG A 214 -14.30 -13.42 11.33
N ARG A 215 -14.88 -14.00 12.38
CA ARG A 215 -14.44 -15.30 12.92
C ARG A 215 -14.64 -16.42 11.91
N TYR A 216 -15.74 -16.38 11.17
CA TYR A 216 -16.05 -17.35 10.12
C TYR A 216 -15.01 -17.29 9.00
N THR A 217 -14.79 -16.11 8.42
CA THR A 217 -13.80 -15.88 7.37
C THR A 217 -12.40 -16.27 7.83
N GLN A 218 -12.02 -15.87 9.05
CA GLN A 218 -10.74 -16.25 9.62
C GLN A 218 -10.61 -17.78 9.77
N LYS A 219 -11.67 -18.49 10.20
CA LYS A 219 -11.63 -19.96 10.36
C LYS A 219 -11.34 -20.65 9.02
N VAL A 220 -12.14 -20.36 7.99
CA VAL A 220 -12.00 -21.03 6.69
C VAL A 220 -10.68 -20.68 6.00
N MET A 221 -10.30 -19.41 6.02
CA MET A 221 -9.09 -18.95 5.33
C MET A 221 -7.81 -19.34 6.06
N ASN A 222 -7.81 -19.33 7.40
CA ASN A 222 -6.67 -19.83 8.16
C ASN A 222 -6.49 -21.34 7.98
N ALA A 223 -7.59 -22.10 7.90
CA ALA A 223 -7.51 -23.53 7.60
C ALA A 223 -6.85 -23.77 6.24
N ALA A 224 -7.30 -23.06 5.19
CA ALA A 224 -6.72 -23.16 3.85
C ALA A 224 -5.22 -22.80 3.85
N ALA A 225 -4.84 -21.68 4.48
CA ALA A 225 -3.45 -21.24 4.54
C ALA A 225 -2.55 -22.20 5.33
N THR A 226 -3.06 -22.76 6.44
CA THR A 226 -2.31 -23.71 7.28
C THR A 226 -2.12 -25.04 6.55
N LEU A 227 -3.16 -25.59 5.93
CA LEU A 227 -3.09 -26.80 5.11
C LEU A 227 -2.09 -26.64 3.95
N ALA A 228 -2.17 -25.51 3.23
CA ALA A 228 -1.25 -25.21 2.14
C ALA A 228 0.20 -25.05 2.63
N PHE A 229 0.42 -24.37 3.76
CA PHE A 229 1.74 -24.22 4.34
C PHE A 229 2.33 -25.56 4.81
N THR A 230 1.53 -26.41 5.43
CA THR A 230 2.00 -27.74 5.86
C THR A 230 2.33 -28.61 4.65
N TYR A 231 1.51 -28.58 3.60
CA TYR A 231 1.79 -29.27 2.33
C TYR A 231 3.14 -28.88 1.73
N ILE A 232 3.53 -27.60 1.71
CA ILE A 232 4.85 -27.24 1.15
C ILE A 232 6.00 -27.83 1.96
N LEU A 233 5.79 -28.19 3.23
CA LEU A 233 6.78 -28.80 4.12
C LEU A 233 6.87 -30.33 3.98
N ASP A 234 5.76 -31.04 3.75
CA ASP A 234 5.76 -32.51 3.79
C ASP A 234 5.26 -33.19 2.51
N GLY A 235 4.68 -32.44 1.57
CA GLY A 235 4.13 -32.97 0.33
C GLY A 235 2.80 -33.73 0.53
N ASN A 236 2.09 -33.51 1.64
CA ASN A 236 0.82 -34.20 1.89
C ASN A 236 -0.28 -33.73 0.92
N GLU A 237 -0.60 -34.58 -0.06
CA GLU A 237 -1.58 -34.29 -1.12
C GLU A 237 -3.01 -34.12 -0.60
N GLN A 238 -3.38 -34.74 0.53
CA GLN A 238 -4.70 -34.53 1.13
C GLN A 238 -4.85 -33.10 1.66
N TYR A 239 -3.78 -32.57 2.27
CA TYR A 239 -3.76 -31.17 2.72
C TYR A 239 -3.79 -30.21 1.55
N ALA A 240 -3.03 -30.49 0.49
CA ALA A 240 -3.03 -29.68 -0.73
C ALA A 240 -4.42 -29.60 -1.36
N GLN A 241 -5.09 -30.75 -1.51
CA GLN A 241 -6.41 -30.81 -2.12
C GLN A 241 -7.45 -30.06 -1.30
N LEU A 242 -7.51 -30.29 0.02
CA LEU A 242 -8.46 -29.58 0.87
C LEU A 242 -8.18 -28.06 0.90
N ALA A 243 -6.92 -27.66 0.99
CA ALA A 243 -6.55 -26.24 0.94
C ALA A 243 -7.01 -25.57 -0.36
N LYS A 244 -6.84 -26.27 -1.49
CA LYS A 244 -7.30 -25.83 -2.81
C LYS A 244 -8.82 -25.72 -2.87
N ASP A 245 -9.54 -26.72 -2.37
CA ASP A 245 -11.01 -26.71 -2.37
C ASP A 245 -11.56 -25.53 -1.55
N LEU A 246 -10.98 -25.27 -0.38
CA LEU A 246 -11.34 -24.11 0.45
C LEU A 246 -11.01 -22.79 -0.24
N LEU A 247 -9.83 -22.67 -0.86
CA LEU A 247 -9.42 -21.47 -1.60
C LEU A 247 -10.38 -21.17 -2.74
N MET A 248 -10.68 -22.18 -3.56
CA MET A 248 -11.53 -22.02 -4.74
C MET A 248 -12.98 -21.76 -4.37
N ALA A 249 -13.51 -22.43 -3.33
CA ALA A 249 -14.86 -22.15 -2.85
C ALA A 249 -15.01 -20.71 -2.36
N CYS A 250 -14.02 -20.19 -1.65
CA CYS A 250 -14.05 -18.80 -1.21
C CYS A 250 -13.72 -17.79 -2.31
N ALA A 251 -13.07 -18.20 -3.40
CA ALA A 251 -12.87 -17.37 -4.59
C ALA A 251 -14.19 -17.07 -5.32
N GLU A 252 -15.25 -17.84 -5.06
CA GLU A 252 -16.62 -17.58 -5.55
C GLU A 252 -17.40 -16.57 -4.72
N TRP A 253 -16.95 -16.23 -3.50
CA TRP A 253 -17.63 -15.25 -2.66
C TRP A 253 -17.59 -13.87 -3.30
N ASP A 254 -18.68 -13.10 -3.19
CA ASP A 254 -18.75 -11.75 -3.73
C ASP A 254 -17.64 -10.87 -3.12
N PRO A 255 -16.71 -10.32 -3.95
CA PRO A 255 -15.62 -9.48 -3.44
C PRO A 255 -16.10 -8.19 -2.75
N LYS A 256 -17.35 -7.78 -3.01
CA LYS A 256 -18.01 -6.62 -2.41
C LYS A 256 -19.11 -6.99 -1.41
N GLY A 257 -19.29 -8.29 -1.16
CA GLY A 257 -20.31 -8.82 -0.26
C GLY A 257 -19.94 -8.71 1.22
N ALA A 258 -20.42 -9.65 2.03
CA ALA A 258 -20.28 -9.65 3.49
C ALA A 258 -18.82 -9.65 4.00
N THR A 259 -17.89 -10.03 3.12
CA THR A 259 -16.43 -10.10 3.38
C THR A 259 -15.64 -9.06 2.58
N GLY A 260 -16.30 -8.09 1.94
CA GLY A 260 -15.64 -6.93 1.35
C GLY A 260 -15.03 -6.05 2.44
N TYR A 261 -13.91 -5.40 2.16
CA TYR A 261 -13.20 -4.53 3.11
C TYR A 261 -14.06 -3.31 3.47
N ASP A 262 -14.75 -2.70 2.51
CA ASP A 262 -15.63 -1.55 2.79
C ASP A 262 -16.88 -1.95 3.59
N TYR A 263 -17.37 -3.17 3.40
CA TYR A 263 -18.56 -3.69 4.07
C TYR A 263 -18.28 -4.12 5.52
N ASN A 264 -17.21 -4.90 5.70
CA ASN A 264 -16.75 -5.42 6.97
C ASN A 264 -15.23 -5.63 6.92
N ASP A 265 -14.48 -4.56 7.19
CA ASP A 265 -13.02 -4.57 7.20
C ASP A 265 -12.41 -5.66 8.09
N GLU A 266 -13.04 -5.97 9.22
CA GLU A 266 -12.58 -7.05 10.10
C GLU A 266 -12.76 -8.45 9.53
N ALA A 267 -13.63 -8.64 8.53
CA ALA A 267 -13.73 -9.87 7.73
C ALA A 267 -12.90 -9.79 6.44
N GLY A 268 -12.86 -8.62 5.79
CA GLY A 268 -12.11 -8.42 4.55
C GLY A 268 -10.59 -8.51 4.74
N MET A 269 -10.05 -7.98 5.84
CA MET A 269 -8.63 -8.12 6.16
C MET A 269 -8.19 -9.61 6.22
N PRO A 270 -8.77 -10.48 7.08
CA PRO A 270 -8.41 -11.89 7.12
C PRO A 270 -8.68 -12.64 5.83
N TYR A 271 -9.71 -12.29 5.07
CA TYR A 271 -9.87 -12.83 3.72
C TYR A 271 -8.61 -12.54 2.91
N ASN A 272 -8.24 -11.27 2.77
CA ASN A 272 -7.23 -10.84 1.82
C ASN A 272 -5.83 -11.40 2.13
N TYR A 273 -5.38 -11.36 3.39
CA TYR A 273 -4.03 -11.83 3.72
C TYR A 273 -3.94 -13.37 3.73
N TYR A 274 -4.95 -14.11 4.24
CA TYR A 274 -4.89 -15.57 4.20
C TYR A 274 -5.14 -16.14 2.81
N PHE A 275 -6.00 -15.52 2.00
CA PHE A 275 -6.17 -15.90 0.59
C PHE A 275 -4.84 -15.77 -0.14
N SER A 276 -4.13 -14.66 0.03
CA SER A 276 -2.81 -14.41 -0.57
C SER A 276 -1.76 -15.44 -0.13
N ARG A 277 -1.76 -15.81 1.16
CA ARG A 277 -0.90 -16.86 1.73
C ARG A 277 -1.20 -18.22 1.12
N THR A 278 -2.47 -18.61 1.06
CA THR A 278 -2.91 -19.88 0.48
C THR A 278 -2.55 -19.96 -1.00
N TYR A 279 -2.87 -18.90 -1.77
CA TYR A 279 -2.53 -18.78 -3.18
C TYR A 279 -1.04 -19.00 -3.42
N THR A 280 -0.19 -18.30 -2.66
CA THR A 280 1.24 -18.42 -2.86
C THR A 280 1.82 -19.76 -2.42
N PHE A 281 1.19 -20.49 -1.51
CA PHE A 281 1.65 -21.81 -1.08
C PHE A 281 1.16 -22.94 -2.00
N LEU A 282 0.03 -22.74 -2.70
CA LEU A 282 -0.54 -23.72 -3.64
C LEU A 282 -0.26 -23.40 -5.11
N TYR A 283 0.53 -22.37 -5.41
CA TYR A 283 0.67 -21.85 -6.78
C TYR A 283 0.95 -22.93 -7.83
N ASP A 284 1.79 -23.91 -7.53
CA ASP A 284 2.14 -25.05 -8.38
C ASP A 284 1.01 -26.10 -8.53
N ARG A 285 0.03 -26.12 -7.62
CA ARG A 285 -1.15 -26.99 -7.64
C ARG A 285 -2.38 -26.36 -8.28
N LEU A 286 -2.36 -25.05 -8.52
CA LEU A 286 -3.41 -24.33 -9.24
C LEU A 286 -3.20 -24.42 -10.75
N SER A 287 -4.27 -24.72 -11.48
CA SER A 287 -4.34 -24.58 -12.93
C SER A 287 -4.27 -23.10 -13.33
N GLU A 288 -4.03 -22.83 -14.61
CA GLU A 288 -4.03 -21.45 -15.13
C GLU A 288 -5.38 -20.76 -14.94
N GLU A 289 -6.49 -21.48 -15.13
CA GLU A 289 -7.84 -20.95 -14.91
C GLU A 289 -8.05 -20.59 -13.43
N GLU A 290 -7.64 -21.47 -12.51
CA GLU A 290 -7.76 -21.24 -11.07
C GLU A 290 -6.91 -20.06 -10.61
N ARG A 291 -5.70 -19.92 -11.17
CA ARG A 291 -4.85 -18.74 -10.90
C ARG A 291 -5.48 -17.47 -11.41
N THR A 292 -6.04 -17.48 -12.62
CA THR A 292 -6.74 -16.34 -13.21
C THR A 292 -7.94 -15.93 -12.36
N ARG A 293 -8.69 -16.90 -11.83
CA ARG A 293 -9.80 -16.63 -10.91
C ARG A 293 -9.32 -15.96 -9.61
N CYS A 294 -8.26 -16.49 -9.00
CA CYS A 294 -7.63 -15.90 -7.82
C CYS A 294 -7.14 -14.46 -8.08
N GLN A 295 -6.51 -14.21 -9.23
CA GLN A 295 -6.02 -12.89 -9.61
C GLN A 295 -7.17 -11.89 -9.81
N ASN A 296 -8.29 -12.33 -10.42
CA ASN A 296 -9.44 -11.47 -10.66
C ASN A 296 -10.13 -11.03 -9.37
N ILE A 297 -10.40 -11.97 -8.45
CA ILE A 297 -11.04 -11.64 -7.16
C ILE A 297 -10.11 -10.75 -6.31
N MET A 298 -8.80 -11.05 -6.30
CA MET A 298 -7.84 -10.28 -5.51
C MET A 298 -7.53 -8.91 -6.11
N ARG A 299 -7.70 -8.70 -7.42
CA ARG A 299 -7.66 -7.37 -8.03
C ARG A 299 -8.74 -6.47 -7.43
N VAL A 300 -9.98 -6.94 -7.40
CA VAL A 300 -11.13 -6.16 -6.88
C VAL A 300 -10.95 -5.85 -5.39
N ARG A 301 -10.56 -6.85 -4.60
CA ARG A 301 -10.37 -6.71 -3.15
C ARG A 301 -9.15 -5.85 -2.79
N GLY A 302 -8.05 -6.01 -3.52
CA GLY A 302 -6.84 -5.19 -3.37
C GLY A 302 -7.06 -3.73 -3.73
N GLN A 303 -7.77 -3.47 -4.84
CA GLN A 303 -8.13 -2.11 -5.27
C GLN A 303 -9.04 -1.42 -4.24
N GLU A 304 -9.99 -2.13 -3.64
CA GLU A 304 -10.83 -1.59 -2.56
C GLU A 304 -10.00 -1.13 -1.36
N MET A 305 -9.12 -2.00 -0.85
CA MET A 305 -8.22 -1.66 0.24
C MET A 305 -7.32 -0.48 -0.13
N TYR A 306 -6.74 -0.50 -1.34
CA TYR A 306 -5.86 0.56 -1.81
C TYR A 306 -6.59 1.90 -1.88
N ALA A 307 -7.80 1.96 -2.44
CA ALA A 307 -8.58 3.19 -2.55
C ALA A 307 -8.96 3.76 -1.18
N HIS A 308 -9.21 2.91 -0.17
CA HIS A 308 -9.47 3.35 1.19
C HIS A 308 -8.22 3.93 1.87
N LEU A 309 -7.07 3.30 1.62
CA LEU A 309 -5.82 3.56 2.33
C LEU A 309 -4.98 4.66 1.68
N ASN A 310 -4.85 4.65 0.36
CA ASN A 310 -3.99 5.54 -0.39
C ASN A 310 -4.77 6.74 -0.95
N PRO A 311 -4.25 7.98 -0.85
CA PRO A 311 -3.05 8.38 -0.12
C PRO A 311 -3.34 8.72 1.36
N ARG A 312 -4.58 8.57 1.82
CA ARG A 312 -5.07 9.01 3.13
C ARG A 312 -4.17 8.61 4.30
N HIS A 313 -3.72 7.35 4.34
CA HIS A 313 -2.95 6.78 5.44
C HIS A 313 -1.61 7.48 5.64
N LEU A 314 -1.00 8.02 4.58
CA LEU A 314 0.26 8.75 4.65
C LEU A 314 0.14 10.08 5.41
N TRP A 315 -1.05 10.68 5.46
CA TRP A 315 -1.30 11.95 6.18
C TRP A 315 -2.08 11.75 7.48
N LYS A 316 -2.95 10.74 7.55
CA LYS A 316 -3.81 10.43 8.71
C LYS A 316 -3.58 9.00 9.22
N PRO A 317 -2.38 8.69 9.77
CA PRO A 317 -1.98 7.30 10.05
C PRO A 317 -2.52 6.72 11.37
N TYR A 318 -3.22 7.51 12.18
CA TYR A 318 -3.64 7.09 13.52
C TYR A 318 -4.86 6.15 13.56
N SER A 319 -5.37 5.72 12.40
CA SER A 319 -6.44 4.71 12.32
C SER A 319 -5.87 3.31 12.52
N SER A 320 -6.24 2.65 13.63
CA SER A 320 -5.78 1.29 13.95
C SER A 320 -6.08 0.28 12.85
N HIS A 321 -7.29 0.33 12.26
CA HIS A 321 -7.68 -0.57 11.18
C HIS A 321 -6.89 -0.29 9.91
N SER A 322 -6.77 0.99 9.51
CA SER A 322 -6.02 1.38 8.32
C SER A 322 -4.54 1.02 8.45
N ASN A 323 -3.96 1.14 9.64
CA ASN A 323 -2.57 0.77 9.89
C ASN A 323 -2.32 -0.74 9.71
N ARG A 324 -3.20 -1.59 10.26
CA ARG A 324 -3.13 -3.05 10.02
C ARG A 324 -3.35 -3.39 8.56
N ALA A 325 -4.37 -2.79 7.94
CA ALA A 325 -4.74 -3.02 6.56
C ALA A 325 -3.62 -2.66 5.57
N TRP A 326 -2.82 -1.62 5.86
CA TRP A 326 -1.65 -1.26 5.05
C TRP A 326 -0.64 -2.41 4.94
N HIS A 327 -0.35 -3.08 6.05
CA HIS A 327 0.55 -4.24 6.06
C HIS A 327 -0.04 -5.45 5.34
N PHE A 328 -1.34 -5.71 5.50
CA PHE A 328 -2.03 -6.80 4.81
C PHE A 328 -2.14 -6.58 3.30
N LEU A 329 -2.36 -5.34 2.86
CA LEU A 329 -2.29 -4.98 1.44
C LEU A 329 -0.88 -5.19 0.88
N GLY A 330 0.16 -4.97 1.69
CA GLY A 330 1.53 -5.33 1.35
C GLY A 330 1.70 -6.83 1.06
N GLU A 331 1.08 -7.72 1.85
CA GLU A 331 1.09 -9.16 1.56
C GLU A 331 0.39 -9.49 0.24
N VAL A 332 -0.75 -8.85 -0.05
CA VAL A 332 -1.46 -9.00 -1.34
C VAL A 332 -0.54 -8.56 -2.49
N GLY A 333 0.07 -7.38 -2.37
CA GLY A 333 0.99 -6.84 -3.37
C GLY A 333 2.20 -7.73 -3.63
N ILE A 334 2.79 -8.33 -2.59
CA ILE A 334 3.91 -9.27 -2.73
C ILE A 334 3.46 -10.58 -3.37
N ALA A 335 2.33 -11.15 -2.95
CA ALA A 335 1.84 -12.41 -3.48
C ALA A 335 1.55 -12.32 -4.98
N PHE A 336 0.93 -11.23 -5.44
CA PHE A 336 0.47 -11.06 -6.82
C PHE A 336 1.36 -10.15 -7.69
N LEU A 337 2.58 -9.83 -7.24
CA LEU A 337 3.48 -8.94 -7.95
C LEU A 337 3.76 -9.43 -9.38
N GLY A 338 3.36 -8.64 -10.38
CA GLY A 338 3.55 -8.97 -11.80
C GLY A 338 2.49 -9.91 -12.38
N GLU A 339 1.47 -10.28 -11.59
CA GLU A 339 0.38 -11.17 -12.02
C GLU A 339 -0.97 -10.47 -12.08
N ILE A 340 -1.17 -9.48 -11.22
CA ILE A 340 -2.27 -8.52 -11.34
C ILE A 340 -1.69 -7.23 -11.90
N LEU A 341 -2.03 -6.90 -13.14
CA LEU A 341 -1.69 -5.60 -13.73
C LEU A 341 -2.45 -4.48 -13.01
N GLU A 342 -1.75 -3.37 -12.77
CA GLU A 342 -2.25 -2.14 -12.13
C GLU A 342 -3.42 -1.50 -12.90
#